data_AF-A0A952LN53-F1
#
_entry.id   AF-A0A952LN53-F1
#
_cell.length_a   1.000
_cell.length_b   1.000
_cell.length_c   1.000
_cell.angle_alpha   90.00
_cell.angle_beta   90.00
_cell.angle_gamma   90.00
#
_symmetry.space_group_name_H-M   'P 1'
#
loop_
_entity.id
_entity.type
_entity.pdbx_description
1 polymer ?
#
loop_
_entity_poly.entity_id
_entity_poly.type
_entity_poly.pdbx_seq_one_letter_code
_entity_poly.pdbx_strand_id
1 'polypeptide(L)'
;MNSYKNRGRLAGLLFLILIICGVYAEFFVRQEIIVHGDVLATATNIKSMEGLFRLGIVSDLIMSTTYFFFPLLLYPIFKLVNKELSMLMVFCVMLSVAILCINMFNQIAALLLMSGTEYSSAFSTEQLQSLSSFFLNLHSQ
;
A
#
# COMPACT_ATOMS: atom_id res chain seq x y z
N MET A 1 -14.45 -10.45 -32.57
CA MET A 1 -14.35 -11.14 -31.27
C MET A 1 -14.31 -10.10 -30.16
N ASN A 2 -15.26 -10.16 -29.23
CA ASN A 2 -15.74 -9.08 -28.34
C ASN A 2 -14.67 -8.35 -27.51
N SER A 3 -14.28 -7.14 -27.93
CA SER A 3 -13.41 -6.20 -27.19
C SER A 3 -13.87 -6.01 -25.72
N TYR A 4 -15.18 -5.98 -25.47
CA TYR A 4 -15.76 -5.88 -24.12
C TYR A 4 -15.52 -7.12 -23.25
N LYS A 5 -15.55 -8.33 -23.83
CA LYS A 5 -15.33 -9.59 -23.09
C LYS A 5 -13.87 -9.72 -22.65
N ASN A 6 -12.94 -9.19 -23.45
CA ASN A 6 -11.52 -9.13 -23.12
C ASN A 6 -11.24 -8.08 -22.02
N ARG A 7 -11.88 -6.91 -22.08
CA ARG A 7 -11.77 -5.87 -21.04
C ARG A 7 -12.33 -6.33 -19.69
N GLY A 8 -13.47 -7.02 -19.68
CA GLY A 8 -14.04 -7.58 -18.44
C GLY A 8 -13.14 -8.64 -17.79
N ARG A 9 -12.52 -9.52 -18.59
CA ARG A 9 -11.54 -10.49 -18.09
C ARG A 9 -10.28 -9.83 -17.54
N LEU A 10 -9.78 -8.80 -18.23
CA LEU A 10 -8.61 -8.05 -17.77
C LEU A 10 -8.91 -7.29 -16.47
N ALA A 11 -10.09 -6.66 -16.36
CA ALA A 11 -10.53 -6.02 -15.12
C ALA A 11 -10.63 -7.03 -13.97
N GLY A 12 -11.19 -8.22 -14.21
CA GLY A 12 -11.23 -9.30 -13.23
C GLY A 12 -9.83 -9.79 -12.80
N LEU A 13 -8.88 -9.86 -13.75
CA LEU A 13 -7.49 -10.22 -13.46
C LEU A 13 -6.78 -9.12 -12.64
N LEU A 14 -6.95 -7.84 -12.97
CA LEU A 14 -6.43 -6.74 -12.15
C LEU A 14 -7.03 -6.78 -10.74
N PHE A 15 -8.32 -7.07 -10.61
CA PHE A 15 -8.96 -7.22 -9.31
C PHE A 15 -8.37 -8.37 -8.49
N LEU A 16 -8.08 -9.50 -9.13
CA LEU A 16 -7.43 -10.63 -8.48
C LEU A 16 -6.02 -10.27 -8.00
N ILE A 17 -5.22 -9.60 -8.83
CA ILE A 17 -3.88 -9.11 -8.46
C ILE A 17 -3.97 -8.17 -7.26
N LEU A 18 -4.93 -7.24 -7.27
CA LEU A 18 -5.17 -6.31 -6.18
C LEU A 18 -5.43 -7.04 -4.85
N ILE A 19 -6.31 -8.05 -4.86
CA ILE A 19 -6.61 -8.85 -3.66
C ILE A 19 -5.37 -9.61 -3.19
N ILE A 20 -4.66 -10.28 -4.10
CA ILE A 20 -3.48 -11.09 -3.73
C ILE A 20 -2.39 -10.20 -3.12
N CYS A 21 -2.09 -9.06 -3.74
CA CYS A 21 -1.07 -8.14 -3.25
C CYS A 21 -1.47 -7.51 -1.91
N GLY A 22 -2.73 -7.12 -1.74
CA GLY A 22 -3.24 -6.57 -0.49
C GLY A 22 -3.22 -7.58 0.65
N VAL A 23 -3.69 -8.81 0.40
CA VAL A 23 -3.65 -9.90 1.39
C VAL A 23 -2.20 -10.26 1.73
N TYR A 24 -1.31 -10.30 0.75
CA TYR A 24 0.10 -10.56 1.00
C TYR A 24 0.74 -9.50 1.92
N ALA A 25 0.57 -8.22 1.61
CA ALA A 25 1.11 -7.14 2.41
C ALA A 25 0.53 -7.12 3.84
N GLU A 26 -0.77 -7.39 3.99
CA GLU A 26 -1.43 -7.37 5.30
C GLU A 26 -1.11 -8.60 6.15
N PHE A 27 -1.43 -9.80 5.64
CA PHE A 27 -1.36 -11.03 6.42
C PHE A 27 0.05 -11.60 6.54
N PHE A 28 0.87 -11.50 5.49
CA PHE A 28 2.19 -12.16 5.48
C PHE A 28 3.33 -11.21 5.84
N VAL A 29 3.13 -9.89 5.74
CA VAL A 29 4.16 -8.90 6.08
C VAL A 29 3.79 -8.16 7.35
N ARG A 30 2.65 -7.46 7.38
CA ARG A 30 2.31 -6.59 8.53
C ARG A 30 2.01 -7.37 9.80
N GLN A 31 1.27 -8.48 9.75
CA GLN A 31 1.00 -9.28 10.96
C GLN A 31 2.24 -9.91 11.58
N GLU A 32 3.26 -10.24 10.77
CA GLU A 32 4.52 -10.79 11.27
C GLU A 32 5.44 -9.71 11.86
N ILE A 33 5.36 -8.48 11.34
CA ILE A 33 6.29 -7.40 11.70
C ILE A 33 5.74 -6.50 12.81
N ILE A 34 4.45 -6.15 12.78
CA ILE A 34 3.83 -5.15 13.66
C ILE A 34 3.26 -5.82 14.90
N VAL A 35 3.93 -5.61 16.03
CA VAL A 35 3.45 -6.04 17.35
C VAL A 35 2.66 -4.90 17.98
N HIS A 36 1.33 -5.05 18.02
CA HIS A 36 0.45 -4.02 18.56
C HIS A 36 0.74 -3.74 20.03
N GLY A 37 1.04 -2.49 20.36
CA GLY A 37 1.37 -2.06 21.73
C GLY A 37 2.83 -2.25 22.15
N ASP A 38 3.68 -2.88 21.33
CA ASP A 38 5.11 -3.04 21.60
C ASP A 38 5.97 -2.46 20.46
N VAL A 39 6.37 -1.21 20.69
CA VAL A 39 7.22 -0.42 19.79
C VAL A 39 8.62 -1.03 19.66
N LEU A 40 9.18 -1.59 20.75
CA LEU A 40 10.52 -2.15 20.75
C LEU A 40 10.56 -3.47 19.97
N ALA A 41 9.56 -4.33 20.18
CA ALA A 41 9.41 -5.57 19.42
C ALA A 41 9.20 -5.29 17.92
N THR A 42 8.31 -4.35 17.57
CA THR A 42 8.09 -3.94 16.17
C THR A 42 9.38 -3.41 15.54
N ALA A 43 10.12 -2.56 16.25
CA ALA A 43 11.39 -2.03 15.77
C ALA A 43 12.45 -3.13 15.53
N THR A 44 12.49 -4.12 16.41
CA THR A 44 13.41 -5.27 16.30
C THR A 44 13.03 -6.17 15.11
N ASN A 45 11.74 -6.39 14.91
CA ASN A 45 11.20 -7.13 13.78
C ASN A 45 11.49 -6.44 12.44
N ILE A 46 11.33 -5.11 12.36
CA ILE A 46 11.66 -4.35 11.14
C ILE A 46 13.14 -4.48 10.79
N LYS A 47 14.05 -4.42 11.78
CA LYS A 47 15.50 -4.56 11.54
C LYS A 47 15.89 -5.99 11.15
N SER A 48 15.30 -7.00 11.78
CA SER A 48 15.62 -8.41 11.50
C SER A 48 14.98 -8.92 10.21
N MET A 49 13.80 -8.41 9.86
CA MET A 49 12.99 -8.80 8.70
C MET A 49 12.85 -7.67 7.69
N GLU A 50 13.90 -6.85 7.52
CA GLU A 50 13.86 -5.67 6.64
C GLU A 50 13.49 -6.02 5.19
N GLY A 51 14.01 -7.14 4.68
CA GLY A 51 13.68 -7.64 3.34
C GLY A 51 12.19 -7.94 3.17
N LEU A 52 11.54 -8.52 4.20
CA LEU A 52 10.11 -8.80 4.20
C LEU A 52 9.30 -7.49 4.23
N PHE A 53 9.73 -6.51 5.05
CA PHE A 53 9.11 -5.19 5.09
C PHE A 53 9.17 -4.48 3.74
N ARG A 54 10.34 -4.50 3.08
CA ARG A 54 10.52 -3.94 1.73
C ARG A 54 9.65 -4.66 0.69
N LEU A 55 9.51 -5.98 0.77
CA LEU A 55 8.60 -6.74 -0.10
C LEU A 55 7.13 -6.36 0.12
N GLY A 56 6.73 -6.07 1.37
CA GLY A 56 5.42 -5.51 1.67
C GLY A 56 5.17 -4.18 0.96
N ILE A 57 6.13 -3.25 1.02
CA ILE A 57 6.05 -1.95 0.32
C ILE A 57 5.93 -2.16 -1.20
N VAL A 58 6.72 -3.08 -1.78
CA VAL A 58 6.63 -3.39 -3.21
C VAL A 58 5.27 -3.99 -3.56
N SER A 59 4.70 -4.83 -2.70
CA SER A 59 3.36 -5.38 -2.87
C SER A 59 2.29 -4.28 -2.84
N ASP A 60 2.36 -3.36 -1.88
CA ASP A 60 1.46 -2.19 -1.79
C ASP A 60 1.58 -1.29 -3.03
N LEU A 61 2.78 -1.13 -3.59
CA LEU A 61 3.01 -0.38 -4.83
C LEU A 61 2.37 -1.06 -6.05
N ILE A 62 2.53 -2.38 -6.18
CA ILE A 62 1.89 -3.15 -7.26
C ILE A 62 0.37 -3.10 -7.12
N MET A 63 -0.14 -3.23 -5.89
CA MET A 63 -1.56 -3.11 -5.57
C MET A 63 -2.10 -1.73 -5.99
N SER A 64 -1.44 -0.65 -5.58
CA SER A 64 -1.87 0.73 -5.87
C SER A 64 -1.83 1.04 -7.37
N THR A 65 -0.80 0.57 -8.07
CA THR A 65 -0.68 0.70 -9.53
C THR A 65 -1.80 -0.06 -10.24
N THR A 66 -2.09 -1.28 -9.78
CA THR A 66 -3.18 -2.10 -10.33
C THR A 66 -4.53 -1.44 -10.07
N TYR A 67 -4.73 -0.88 -8.87
CA TYR A 67 -5.95 -0.18 -8.50
C TYR A 67 -6.17 1.08 -9.31
N PHE A 68 -5.11 1.77 -9.72
CA PHE A 68 -5.18 2.90 -10.64
C PHE A 68 -5.72 2.50 -12.03
N PHE A 69 -5.25 1.38 -12.60
CA PHE A 69 -5.70 0.94 -13.92
C PHE A 69 -7.09 0.29 -13.92
N PHE A 70 -7.49 -0.28 -12.79
CA PHE A 70 -8.77 -0.97 -12.63
C PHE A 70 -10.01 -0.16 -13.09
N PRO A 71 -10.27 1.07 -12.61
CA PRO A 71 -11.43 1.85 -13.02
C PRO A 71 -11.35 2.32 -14.47
N LEU A 72 -10.13 2.48 -15.03
CA LEU A 72 -9.94 2.86 -16.43
C LEU A 72 -10.39 1.76 -17.39
N LEU A 73 -10.25 0.49 -17.00
CA LEU A 73 -10.77 -0.65 -17.76
C LEU A 73 -12.28 -0.83 -17.64
N LEU A 74 -12.84 -0.49 -16.47
CA LEU A 74 -14.27 -0.57 -16.21
C LEU A 74 -15.06 0.60 -16.82
N TYR A 75 -14.46 1.78 -16.91
CA TYR A 75 -15.12 2.99 -17.42
C TYR A 75 -15.79 2.80 -18.79
N PRO A 76 -15.14 2.22 -19.82
CA PRO A 76 -15.79 1.96 -21.11
C PRO A 76 -16.97 1.00 -21.06
N ILE A 77 -17.06 0.15 -20.03
CA ILE A 77 -18.14 -0.82 -19.84
C ILE A 77 -19.31 -0.12 -19.16
N PHE A 78 -19.08 0.57 -18.05
CA PHE A 78 -20.14 1.22 -17.27
C PHE A 78 -20.68 2.50 -17.90
N LYS A 79 -19.89 3.20 -18.74
CA LYS A 79 -20.37 4.41 -19.43
C LYS A 79 -21.55 4.13 -20.36
N LEU A 80 -21.74 2.87 -20.77
CA LEU A 80 -22.88 2.44 -21.59
C LEU A 80 -24.20 2.46 -20.81
N VAL A 81 -24.13 2.36 -19.48
CA VAL A 81 -25.30 2.40 -18.58
C VAL A 81 -25.50 3.82 -18.04
N ASN A 82 -24.46 4.40 -17.45
CA ASN A 82 -24.49 5.78 -16.96
C ASN A 82 -23.08 6.39 -16.96
N LYS A 83 -22.90 7.47 -17.74
CA LYS A 83 -21.61 8.14 -17.91
C LYS A 83 -21.18 8.87 -16.64
N GLU A 84 -22.08 9.53 -15.93
CA GLU A 84 -21.75 10.32 -14.74
C GLU A 84 -21.30 9.45 -13.58
N LEU A 85 -22.04 8.38 -13.29
CA LEU A 85 -21.65 7.40 -12.25
C LEU A 85 -20.33 6.72 -12.59
N SER A 86 -20.06 6.48 -13.88
CA SER A 86 -18.78 5.91 -14.32
C SER A 86 -17.61 6.87 -14.12
N MET A 87 -17.81 8.18 -14.35
CA MET A 87 -16.79 9.19 -14.05
C MET A 87 -16.58 9.34 -12.54
N LEU A 88 -17.66 9.30 -11.75
CA LEU A 88 -17.58 9.33 -10.29
C LEU A 88 -16.74 8.15 -9.76
N MET A 89 -16.96 6.94 -10.27
CA MET A 89 -16.15 5.76 -9.92
C MET A 89 -14.66 6.01 -10.18
N VAL A 90 -14.29 6.50 -11.38
CA VAL A 90 -12.89 6.80 -11.70
C VAL A 90 -12.34 7.84 -10.72
N PHE A 91 -13.07 8.92 -10.48
CA PHE A 91 -12.64 9.97 -9.56
C PHE A 91 -12.41 9.47 -8.13
N CYS A 92 -13.35 8.71 -7.58
CA CYS A 92 -13.23 8.13 -6.24
C CYS A 92 -12.04 7.18 -6.12
N VAL A 93 -11.79 6.34 -7.14
CA VAL A 93 -10.63 5.44 -7.12
C VAL A 93 -9.32 6.21 -7.25
N MET A 94 -9.24 7.24 -8.12
CA MET A 94 -8.04 8.08 -8.21
C MET A 94 -7.71 8.75 -6.88
N LEU A 95 -8.73 9.28 -6.19
CA LEU A 95 -8.58 9.86 -4.85
C LEU A 95 -8.09 8.81 -3.85
N SER A 96 -8.65 7.61 -3.88
CA SER A 96 -8.24 6.50 -3.01
C SER A 96 -6.78 6.09 -3.26
N VAL A 97 -6.36 5.99 -4.53
CA VAL A 97 -4.97 5.70 -4.89
C VAL A 97 -4.02 6.79 -4.42
N ALA A 98 -4.41 8.06 -4.51
CA ALA A 98 -3.60 9.16 -4.00
C ALA A 98 -3.39 9.05 -2.48
N ILE A 99 -4.44 8.73 -1.72
CA ILE A 99 -4.36 8.50 -0.28
C ILE A 99 -3.47 7.30 0.04
N LEU A 100 -3.61 6.18 -0.70
CA LEU A 100 -2.75 5.00 -0.54
C LEU A 100 -1.26 5.33 -0.76
N CYS A 101 -0.94 6.13 -1.79
CA CYS A 101 0.42 6.58 -2.04
C CYS A 101 0.96 7.46 -0.90
N ILE A 102 0.14 8.35 -0.33
CA ILE A 102 0.49 9.15 0.85
C ILE A 102 0.78 8.23 2.05
N ASN A 103 -0.07 7.23 2.28
CA ASN A 103 0.12 6.27 3.37
C ASN A 103 1.38 5.42 3.18
N MET A 104 1.76 5.11 1.93
CA MET A 104 3.00 4.39 1.63
C MET A 104 4.24 5.22 1.98
N PHE A 105 4.21 6.55 1.85
CA PHE A 105 5.30 7.41 2.31
C PHE A 105 5.55 7.28 3.81
N ASN A 106 4.52 7.08 4.61
CA ASN A 106 4.69 6.88 6.05
C ASN A 106 5.45 5.57 6.36
N GLN A 107 5.17 4.47 5.65
CA GLN A 107 5.94 3.23 5.81
C GLN A 107 7.41 3.41 5.39
N ILE A 108 7.64 4.11 4.27
CA ILE A 108 9.00 4.38 3.78
C ILE A 108 9.77 5.27 4.77
N ALA A 109 9.11 6.29 5.33
CA ALA A 109 9.71 7.16 6.35
C ALA A 109 10.10 6.37 7.61
N ALA A 110 9.21 5.49 8.09
CA ALA A 110 9.52 4.60 9.21
C ALA A 110 10.74 3.71 8.91
N LEU A 111 10.81 3.12 7.71
CA LEU A 111 11.98 2.31 7.32
C LEU A 111 13.26 3.14 7.29
N LEU A 112 13.24 4.32 6.66
CA LEU A 112 14.42 5.19 6.53
C LEU A 112 14.95 5.66 7.88
N LEU A 113 14.08 5.98 8.83
CA LEU A 113 14.48 6.35 10.19
C LEU A 113 15.14 5.18 10.94
N MET A 114 14.71 3.96 10.65
CA MET A 114 15.21 2.76 11.32
C MET A 114 16.49 2.18 10.71
N SER A 115 16.64 2.26 9.39
CA SER A 115 17.76 1.70 8.63
C SER A 115 18.78 2.74 8.20
N GLY A 116 18.46 4.03 8.28
CA GLY A 116 19.30 5.13 7.82
C GLY A 116 20.49 5.40 8.74
N THR A 117 21.69 5.22 8.21
CA THR A 117 22.94 5.52 8.93
C THR A 117 23.10 7.02 9.23
N GLU A 118 22.52 7.89 8.39
CA GLU A 118 22.56 9.35 8.56
C GLU A 118 21.76 9.82 9.79
N TYR A 119 20.62 9.19 10.08
CA TYR A 119 19.79 9.59 11.23
C TYR A 119 20.28 9.02 12.56
N SER A 120 21.09 7.94 12.50
CA SER A 120 21.67 7.29 13.68
C SER A 120 22.70 8.14 14.41
N SER A 121 23.30 9.14 13.74
CA SER A 121 24.23 10.09 14.36
C SER A 121 23.54 11.36 14.89
N ALA A 122 22.36 11.69 14.36
CA ALA A 122 21.60 12.89 14.71
C ALA A 122 20.57 12.68 15.83
N PHE A 123 20.05 11.46 15.98
CA PHE A 123 19.00 11.14 16.95
C PHE A 123 19.39 9.96 17.85
N SER A 124 18.85 9.93 19.07
CA SER A 124 18.99 8.76 19.95
C SER A 124 18.17 7.58 19.42
N THR A 125 18.53 6.36 19.83
CA THR A 125 17.79 5.15 19.43
C THR A 125 16.32 5.19 19.86
N GLU A 126 16.02 5.71 21.05
CA GLU A 126 14.64 5.88 21.53
C GLU A 126 13.85 6.89 20.67
N GLN A 127 14.47 8.00 20.25
CA GLN A 127 13.84 8.98 19.38
C GLN A 127 13.50 8.38 18.02
N LEU A 128 14.42 7.62 17.42
CA LEU A 128 14.19 6.94 16.14
C LEU A 128 13.06 5.91 16.25
N GLN A 129 13.01 5.12 17.32
CA GLN A 129 11.94 4.13 17.53
C GLN A 129 10.57 4.79 17.73
N SER A 130 10.50 5.87 18.52
CA SER A 130 9.26 6.62 18.73
C SER A 130 8.75 7.27 17.46
N LEU A 131 9.64 7.88 16.67
CA LEU A 131 9.26 8.55 15.43
C LEU A 131 8.84 7.54 14.35
N SER A 132 9.56 6.42 14.24
CA SER A 132 9.19 5.33 13.33
C SER A 132 7.81 4.76 13.67
N SER A 133 7.53 4.56 14.96
CA SER A 133 6.22 4.08 15.43
C SER A 133 5.11 5.10 15.17
N PHE A 134 5.39 6.39 15.31
CA PHE A 134 4.45 7.44 14.94
C PHE A 134 4.05 7.33 13.46
N PHE A 135 5.02 7.17 12.55
CA PHE A 135 4.72 6.99 11.12
C PHE A 135 3.98 5.68 10.82
N LEU A 136 4.32 4.57 11.48
CA LEU A 136 3.58 3.32 11.33
C LEU A 136 2.13 3.43 11.83
N ASN A 137 1.91 4.11 12.96
CA ASN A 137 0.56 4.35 13.47
C ASN A 137 -0.24 5.28 12.54
N LEU A 138 0.41 6.29 11.95
CA LEU A 138 -0.23 7.18 11.00
C LEU A 138 -0.61 6.45 9.70
N HIS A 139 0.14 5.42 9.32
CA HIS A 139 -0.23 4.52 8.22
C HIS A 139 -1.47 3.66 8.54
N SER A 140 -1.66 3.27 9.81
CA SER A 140 -2.76 2.40 10.25
C SER A 140 -4.11 3.11 10.46
N GLN A 141 -4.15 4.44 10.34
CA GLN A 141 -5.35 5.27 10.48
C GLN A 141 -5.97 5.58 9.11
#